data_AF-A0A101RUI7-F1
#
_entry.id   AF-A0A101RUI7-F1
#
_cell.length_a   1.000
_cell.length_b   1.000
_cell.length_c   1.000
_cell.angle_alpha   90.00
_cell.angle_beta   90.00
_cell.angle_gamma   90.00
#
_symmetry.space_group_name_H-M   'P 1'
#
loop_
_entity.id
_entity.type
_entity.pdbx_description
1 polymer ?
#
loop_
_entity_poly.entity_id
_entity_poly.type
_entity_poly.pdbx_seq_one_letter_code
_entity_poly.pdbx_strand_id
1 'polypeptide(L)'
;MATEPVSLPTALASFAEQWSPRIVTAVNDYDVRVTHVEGEHLWHVHDDTDEFFLVLDGELHIALREAAGERTVVLPKLSVFTVPKGVEHKPYAPVPTDILLLEPTGTSTVGDRHDEVPAHVEATTGRALG
;
A
#
# COMPACT_ATOMS: atom_id res chain seq x y z
N MET A 1 9.24 2.91 19.89
CA MET A 1 8.14 3.68 19.27
C MET A 1 8.51 5.15 19.30
N ALA A 2 8.10 5.93 18.31
CA ALA A 2 8.33 7.37 18.30
C ALA A 2 7.72 8.02 19.55
N THR A 3 8.47 8.90 20.21
CA THR A 3 8.02 9.65 21.40
C THR A 3 7.37 10.99 21.05
N GLU A 4 7.41 11.34 19.77
CA GLU A 4 6.92 12.59 19.18
C GLU A 4 6.08 12.27 17.94
N PRO A 5 5.16 13.15 17.51
CA PRO A 5 4.37 12.93 16.31
C PRO A 5 5.26 12.88 15.05
N VAL A 6 4.95 11.96 14.14
CA VAL A 6 5.61 11.86 12.83
C VAL A 6 4.81 12.67 11.80
N SER A 7 5.47 13.65 11.18
CA SER A 7 4.91 14.44 10.07
C SER A 7 4.95 13.62 8.79
N LEU A 8 3.79 13.27 8.21
CA LEU A 8 3.74 12.51 6.95
C LEU A 8 4.45 13.22 5.79
N PRO A 9 4.29 14.54 5.57
CA PRO A 9 5.06 15.24 4.54
C PRO A 9 6.58 15.13 4.73
N THR A 10 7.04 15.16 5.99
CA THR A 10 8.48 15.01 6.30
C THR A 10 8.96 13.58 6.06
N ALA A 11 8.16 12.59 6.43
CA ALA A 11 8.45 11.18 6.21
C ALA A 11 8.48 10.84 4.71
N LEU A 12 7.48 11.27 3.94
CA LEU A 12 7.45 11.11 2.49
C LEU A 12 8.64 11.80 1.82
N ALA A 13 9.00 13.02 2.24
CA ALA A 13 10.16 13.70 1.70
C ALA A 13 11.52 13.06 2.04
N SER A 14 11.57 12.07 2.95
CA SER A 14 12.83 11.44 3.39
C SER A 14 13.28 10.26 2.54
N PHE A 15 12.48 9.85 1.55
CA PHE A 15 12.80 8.75 0.63
C PHE A 15 12.22 9.02 -0.76
N ALA A 16 12.61 8.24 -1.76
CA ALA A 16 12.14 8.43 -3.14
C ALA A 16 11.75 7.11 -3.82
N GLU A 17 12.04 5.97 -3.19
CA GLU A 17 11.70 4.66 -3.71
C GLU A 17 10.18 4.49 -3.80
N GLN A 18 9.70 4.09 -4.98
CA GLN A 18 8.31 3.75 -5.21
C GLN A 18 8.02 2.31 -4.77
N TRP A 19 6.77 2.03 -4.41
CA TRP A 19 6.32 0.69 -3.99
C TRP A 19 7.19 0.07 -2.86
N SER A 20 7.76 0.92 -2.00
CA SER A 20 8.67 0.55 -0.92
C SER A 20 8.22 1.20 0.38
N PRO A 21 7.16 0.68 1.04
CA PRO A 21 6.55 1.33 2.17
C PRO A 21 7.47 1.51 3.38
N ARG A 22 7.33 2.67 4.03
CA ARG A 22 8.01 3.05 5.27
C ARG A 22 7.02 3.05 6.43
N ILE A 23 7.35 2.35 7.50
CA ILE A 23 6.57 2.30 8.74
C ILE A 23 6.79 3.61 9.50
N VAL A 24 5.73 4.40 9.66
CA VAL A 24 5.79 5.70 10.36
C VAL A 24 5.37 5.59 11.82
N THR A 25 4.48 4.65 12.15
CA THR A 25 4.07 4.32 13.52
C THR A 25 3.34 2.97 13.52
N ALA A 26 2.85 2.53 14.68
CA ALA A 26 2.03 1.34 14.82
C ALA A 26 0.79 1.61 15.68
N VAL A 27 -0.29 0.85 15.41
CA VAL A 27 -1.50 0.79 16.24
C VAL A 27 -1.68 -0.66 16.66
N ASN A 28 -1.42 -0.97 17.93
CA ASN A 28 -1.35 -2.35 18.42
C ASN A 28 -0.33 -3.18 17.60
N ASP A 29 -0.81 -4.21 16.90
CA ASP A 29 -0.10 -5.12 16.01
C ASP A 29 -0.25 -4.74 14.52
N TYR A 30 -0.62 -3.50 14.21
CA TYR A 30 -0.70 -2.97 12.85
C TYR A 30 0.38 -1.91 12.61
N ASP A 31 1.03 -1.99 11.46
CA ASP A 31 1.90 -0.95 10.96
C ASP A 31 1.08 0.12 10.22
N VAL A 32 1.33 1.39 10.53
CA VAL A 32 0.93 2.51 9.69
C VAL A 32 2.09 2.79 8.74
N ARG A 33 1.87 2.62 7.45
CA ARG A 33 2.91 2.74 6.41
C ARG A 33 2.59 3.87 5.44
N VAL A 34 3.62 4.48 4.87
CA VAL A 34 3.47 5.42 3.74
C VAL A 34 4.41 5.03 2.60
N THR A 35 3.99 5.29 1.36
CA THR A 35 4.82 5.04 0.18
C THR A 35 4.46 5.97 -0.97
N HIS A 36 5.45 6.24 -1.82
CA HIS A 36 5.23 6.78 -3.17
C HIS A 36 4.83 5.64 -4.10
N VAL A 37 3.92 5.92 -5.03
CA VAL A 37 3.50 4.97 -6.08
C VAL A 37 3.30 5.69 -7.40
N GLU A 38 3.69 5.01 -8.48
CA GLU A 38 3.43 5.40 -9.86
C GLU A 38 3.52 4.13 -10.73
N GLY A 39 2.71 4.06 -11.79
CA GLY A 39 2.64 2.89 -12.65
C GLY A 39 1.93 1.72 -11.97
N GLU A 40 2.26 0.50 -12.38
CA GLU A 40 1.60 -0.71 -11.88
C GLU A 40 2.41 -1.36 -10.75
N HIS A 41 1.69 -1.85 -9.74
CA HIS A 41 2.17 -2.93 -8.88
C HIS A 41 1.95 -4.28 -9.57
N LEU A 42 1.83 -5.37 -8.81
CA LEU A 42 1.49 -6.69 -9.33
C LEU A 42 0.14 -7.18 -8.80
N TRP A 43 -0.44 -8.17 -9.49
CA TRP A 43 -1.56 -8.91 -8.93
C TRP A 43 -1.11 -9.73 -7.74
N HIS A 44 -1.83 -9.59 -6.63
CA HIS A 44 -1.56 -10.30 -5.40
C HIS A 44 -2.81 -10.47 -4.53
N VAL A 45 -2.70 -11.34 -3.54
CA VAL A 45 -3.74 -11.67 -2.56
C VAL A 45 -3.13 -11.69 -1.17
N HIS A 46 -3.84 -11.09 -0.21
CA HIS A 46 -3.62 -11.35 1.22
C HIS A 46 -4.69 -12.32 1.71
N ASP A 47 -4.32 -13.54 2.05
CA ASP A 47 -5.29 -14.60 2.39
C ASP A 47 -5.90 -14.37 3.78
N ASP A 48 -5.15 -13.75 4.70
CA ASP A 48 -5.51 -13.66 6.12
C ASP A 48 -5.86 -12.25 6.61
N THR A 49 -5.54 -11.20 5.86
CA THR A 49 -5.77 -9.81 6.27
C THR A 49 -6.44 -8.97 5.18
N ASP A 50 -7.29 -8.04 5.62
CA ASP A 50 -7.73 -6.95 4.78
C ASP A 50 -6.56 -5.97 4.57
N GLU A 51 -6.58 -5.26 3.45
CA GLU A 51 -5.59 -4.21 3.15
C GLU A 51 -6.29 -2.86 2.99
N PHE A 52 -5.90 -1.89 3.82
CA PHE A 52 -6.47 -0.56 3.82
C PHE A 52 -5.58 0.42 3.06
N PHE A 53 -6.22 1.23 2.20
CA PHE A 53 -5.60 2.29 1.42
C PHE A 53 -6.21 3.65 1.77
N LEU A 54 -5.36 4.66 1.93
CA LEU A 54 -5.71 6.08 1.94
C LEU A 54 -4.82 6.83 0.95
N VAL A 55 -5.41 7.52 -0.01
CA VAL A 55 -4.66 8.42 -0.91
C VAL A 55 -4.44 9.76 -0.22
N LEU A 56 -3.18 10.14 0.00
CA LEU A 56 -2.77 11.42 0.59
C LEU A 56 -2.67 12.54 -0.45
N ASP A 57 -2.09 12.20 -1.61
CA ASP A 57 -1.98 13.07 -2.79
C ASP A 57 -1.98 12.21 -4.07
N GLY A 58 -2.40 12.77 -5.21
CA GLY A 58 -2.55 12.03 -6.46
C GLY A 58 -3.87 11.24 -6.59
N GLU A 59 -3.81 10.11 -7.28
CA GLU A 59 -4.95 9.24 -7.58
C GLU A 59 -4.48 7.78 -7.67
N LEU A 60 -5.16 6.87 -6.97
CA LEU A 60 -4.88 5.44 -6.99
C LEU A 60 -6.04 4.68 -7.61
N HIS A 61 -5.73 3.72 -8.46
CA HIS A 61 -6.68 2.75 -8.97
C HIS A 61 -6.35 1.36 -8.42
N ILE A 62 -7.38 0.59 -8.09
CA ILE A 62 -7.22 -0.79 -7.61
C ILE A 62 -8.10 -1.68 -8.46
N ALA A 63 -7.47 -2.48 -9.32
CA ALA A 63 -8.15 -3.54 -10.06
C ALA A 63 -8.42 -4.70 -9.09
N LEU A 64 -9.62 -5.27 -9.12
CA LEU A 64 -10.09 -6.34 -8.24
C LEU A 64 -10.62 -7.48 -9.09
N ARG A 65 -10.31 -8.73 -8.71
CA ARG A 65 -10.92 -9.94 -9.22
C ARG A 65 -11.86 -10.51 -8.17
N GLU A 66 -13.16 -10.37 -8.42
CA GLU A 66 -14.21 -10.86 -7.54
C GLU A 66 -15.03 -11.95 -8.24
N ALA A 67 -15.92 -12.61 -7.51
CA ALA A 67 -16.78 -13.66 -8.07
C ALA A 67 -17.67 -13.16 -9.24
N ALA A 68 -17.99 -11.86 -9.26
CA ALA A 68 -18.79 -11.23 -10.31
C ALA A 68 -17.97 -10.83 -11.56
N GLY A 69 -16.64 -10.97 -11.51
CA GLY A 69 -15.72 -10.54 -12.56
C GLY A 69 -14.71 -9.49 -12.08
N GLU A 70 -14.03 -8.87 -13.04
CA GLU A 70 -13.06 -7.80 -12.76
C GLU A 70 -13.73 -6.43 -12.72
N ARG A 71 -13.31 -5.60 -11.76
CA ARG A 71 -13.67 -4.18 -11.70
C ARG A 71 -12.52 -3.35 -11.15
N THR A 72 -12.57 -2.04 -11.36
CA THR A 72 -11.58 -1.09 -10.84
C THR A 72 -12.24 -0.12 -9.87
N VAL A 73 -11.65 0.05 -8.69
CA VAL A 73 -11.97 1.14 -7.77
C VAL A 73 -11.03 2.30 -8.04
N VAL A 74 -11.57 3.51 -8.13
CA VAL A 74 -10.81 4.75 -8.29
C VAL A 74 -10.85 5.53 -6.98
N LEU A 75 -9.68 5.81 -6.42
CA LEU A 75 -9.50 6.57 -5.20
C LEU A 75 -8.85 7.92 -5.55
N PRO A 76 -9.62 9.02 -5.64
CA PRO A 76 -9.02 10.34 -5.71
C PRO A 76 -8.42 10.73 -4.35
N LYS A 77 -7.60 11.78 -4.35
CA LYS A 77 -7.03 12.38 -3.13
C LYS A 77 -8.00 12.45 -1.95
N LEU A 78 -7.52 12.04 -0.78
CA LEU A 78 -8.25 11.94 0.50
C LEU A 78 -9.43 10.96 0.49
N SER A 79 -9.38 9.94 -0.36
CA SER A 79 -10.32 8.81 -0.35
C SER A 79 -9.69 7.57 0.26
N VAL A 80 -10.54 6.72 0.85
CA VAL A 80 -10.14 5.46 1.48
C VAL A 80 -10.85 4.28 0.83
N PHE A 81 -10.19 3.14 0.80
CA PHE A 81 -10.79 1.87 0.40
C PHE A 81 -10.10 0.73 1.14
N THR A 82 -10.85 -0.33 1.41
CA THR A 82 -10.31 -1.56 1.99
C THR A 82 -10.55 -2.69 1.01
N VAL A 83 -9.47 -3.36 0.59
CA VAL A 83 -9.55 -4.62 -0.14
C VAL A 83 -9.79 -5.73 0.88
N PRO A 84 -10.92 -6.46 0.81
CA PRO A 84 -11.16 -7.58 1.72
C PRO A 84 -10.15 -8.69 1.51
N LYS A 85 -9.78 -9.38 2.59
CA LYS A 85 -8.91 -10.56 2.52
C LYS A 85 -9.42 -11.61 1.53
N GLY A 86 -8.49 -12.28 0.88
CA GLY A 86 -8.73 -13.29 -0.14
C GLY A 86 -9.15 -12.71 -1.50
N VAL A 87 -9.31 -11.39 -1.63
CA VAL A 87 -9.57 -10.74 -2.93
C VAL A 87 -8.25 -10.47 -3.65
N GLU A 88 -8.12 -11.05 -4.84
CA GLU A 88 -6.99 -10.76 -5.72
C GLU A 88 -7.13 -9.36 -6.29
N HIS A 89 -6.05 -8.58 -6.19
CA HIS A 89 -6.07 -7.19 -6.58
C HIS A 89 -4.72 -6.69 -7.10
N LYS A 90 -4.76 -5.60 -7.87
CA LYS A 90 -3.58 -4.92 -8.41
C LYS A 90 -3.75 -3.40 -8.32
N PRO A 91 -3.06 -2.75 -7.36
CA PRO A 91 -2.94 -1.30 -7.32
C PRO A 91 -2.14 -0.78 -8.53
N TYR A 92 -2.56 0.36 -9.06
CA TYR A 92 -1.80 1.14 -10.02
C TYR A 92 -2.11 2.62 -9.90
N ALA A 93 -1.13 3.48 -10.15
CA ALA A 93 -1.27 4.93 -10.06
C ALA A 93 -0.95 5.57 -11.42
N PRO A 94 -1.92 6.24 -12.09
CA PRO A 94 -1.69 6.88 -13.38
C PRO A 94 -0.84 8.16 -13.30
N VAL A 95 -0.65 8.69 -12.09
CA VAL A 95 0.17 9.87 -11.78
C VAL A 95 0.98 9.59 -10.50
N PRO A 96 2.08 10.31 -10.23
CA PRO A 96 2.75 10.24 -8.94
C PRO A 96 1.76 10.45 -7.79
N THR A 97 1.71 9.48 -6.87
CA THR A 97 0.69 9.40 -5.84
C THR A 97 1.33 8.98 -4.52
N ASP A 98 0.93 9.62 -3.44
CA ASP A 98 1.35 9.28 -2.08
C ASP A 98 0.19 8.58 -1.38
N ILE A 99 0.45 7.42 -0.81
CA ILE A 99 -0.56 6.64 -0.10
C ILE A 99 -0.11 6.29 1.31
N LEU A 100 -1.10 6.10 2.17
CA LEU A 100 -0.98 5.49 3.48
C LEU A 100 -1.64 4.12 3.45
N LEU A 101 -0.97 3.15 4.05
CA LEU A 101 -1.47 1.79 4.25
C LEU A 101 -1.60 1.51 5.75
N LEU A 102 -2.55 0.64 6.09
CA LEU A 102 -2.69 0.10 7.44
C LEU A 102 -2.85 -1.41 7.34
N GLU A 103 -1.87 -2.15 7.86
CA GLU A 103 -1.78 -3.60 7.71
C GLU A 103 -1.19 -4.23 8.98
N PRO A 104 -1.49 -5.51 9.29
CA PRO A 104 -0.81 -6.21 10.37
C PRO A 104 0.71 -6.18 10.22
N THR A 105 1.44 -6.02 11.32
CA THR A 105 2.90 -6.03 11.32
C THR A 105 3.42 -7.35 10.75
N GLY A 106 4.37 -7.26 9.81
CA GLY A 106 4.90 -8.42 9.11
C GLY A 106 4.16 -8.81 7.83
N THR A 107 3.06 -8.13 7.49
CA THR A 107 2.37 -8.34 6.20
C THR A 107 3.29 -8.02 5.03
N SER A 108 3.44 -8.98 4.11
CA SER A 108 4.21 -8.88 2.87
C SER A 108 3.57 -7.90 1.89
N THR A 109 4.33 -6.96 1.34
CA THR A 109 3.87 -5.95 0.36
C THR A 109 3.47 -6.52 -1.00
N VAL A 110 3.73 -7.80 -1.21
CA VAL A 110 3.34 -8.53 -2.41
C VAL A 110 2.33 -9.64 -2.08
N GLY A 111 1.73 -9.63 -0.90
CA GLY A 111 0.76 -10.65 -0.48
C GLY A 111 1.35 -12.03 -0.23
N ASP A 112 0.45 -12.98 0.03
CA ASP A 112 0.74 -14.41 0.26
C ASP A 112 0.87 -15.19 -1.05
N ARG A 113 0.14 -14.74 -2.08
CA ARG A 113 0.12 -15.30 -3.43
C ARG A 113 0.13 -14.16 -4.44
N HIS A 114 1.03 -14.23 -5.41
CA HIS A 114 1.28 -13.12 -6.32
C HIS A 114 1.95 -13.54 -7.63
N ASP A 115 1.85 -12.66 -8.62
CA ASP A 115 2.59 -12.78 -9.89
C ASP A 115 4.11 -12.60 -9.70
N GLU A 116 4.92 -12.79 -10.74
CA GLU A 116 6.36 -12.51 -10.66
C GLU A 116 6.61 -11.06 -10.22
N VAL A 117 7.48 -10.87 -9.22
CA VAL A 117 7.77 -9.55 -8.65
C VAL A 117 8.62 -8.74 -9.64
N PRO A 118 8.11 -7.61 -10.16
CA PRO A 118 8.87 -6.76 -11.08
C PRO A 118 10.09 -6.13 -10.40
N ALA A 119 11.13 -5.78 -11.17
CA ALA A 119 12.35 -5.18 -10.63
C ALA A 119 12.15 -3.81 -9.95
N HIS A 120 11.07 -3.09 -10.26
CA HIS A 120 10.72 -1.81 -9.64
C HIS A 120 9.85 -1.95 -8.38
N VAL A 121 9.43 -3.17 -8.05
CA VAL A 121 8.67 -3.48 -6.84
C VAL A 121 9.59 -4.19 -5.85
N GLU A 122 9.55 -3.76 -4.60
CA GLU A 122 10.28 -4.43 -3.53
C GLU A 122 9.36 -5.31 -2.69
N ALA A 123 9.64 -6.62 -2.64
CA ALA A 123 8.99 -7.52 -1.70
C ALA A 123 9.58 -7.34 -0.29
N THR A 124 8.79 -6.75 0.61
CA THR A 124 9.20 -6.46 1.99
C THR A 124 8.02 -6.67 2.93
N THR A 125 8.25 -6.51 4.23
CA THR A 125 7.16 -6.38 5.22
C THR A 125 7.07 -4.93 5.73
N GLY A 126 7.39 -3.96 4.88
CA GLY A 126 7.65 -2.58 5.27
C GLY A 126 9.07 -2.37 5.80
N ARG A 127 9.64 -1.18 5.56
CA ARG A 127 10.92 -0.76 6.13
C ARG A 127 10.72 0.21 7.27
N ALA A 128 11.63 0.22 8.23
CA ALA A 128 11.69 1.33 9.19
C ALA A 128 11.88 2.65 8.42
N LEU A 129 11.18 3.70 8.87
CA LEU A 129 11.56 5.06 8.54
C LEU A 129 12.99 5.27 9.09
N GLY A 130 13.93 5.61 8.22
CA GLY A 130 15.37 5.64 8.51
C GLY A 130 15.78 6.51 9.69
#